data_AF-A0A958LTP4-F1
#
_entry.id   AF-A0A958LTP4-F1
#
_cell.length_a   1.000
_cell.length_b   1.000
_cell.length_c   1.000
_cell.angle_alpha   90.00
_cell.angle_beta   90.00
_cell.angle_gamma   90.00
#
_symmetry.space_group_name_H-M   'P 1'
#
loop_
_entity.id
_entity.type
_entity.pdbx_description
1 polymer ?
#
loop_
_entity_poly.entity_id
_entity_poly.type
_entity_poly.pdbx_seq_one_letter_code
_entity_poly.pdbx_strand_id
1 'polypeptide(L)'
;MAQNETLNIKTLYKKKKRKLPRLKLAEAIEKSGLTYMEIAERLGLNHYQNITKLKSADNISFKKLCALALALECNVRDLYEE
;
A
#
# COMPACT_ATOMS: atom_id res chain seq x y z
N MET A 1 2.20 -26.18 -13.43
CA MET A 1 2.51 -24.75 -13.63
C MET A 1 1.54 -23.96 -12.77
N ALA A 2 1.94 -23.53 -11.57
CA ALA A 2 1.06 -22.77 -10.69
C ALA A 2 0.78 -21.41 -11.34
N GLN A 3 -0.48 -21.17 -11.73
CA GLN A 3 -0.91 -19.85 -12.14
C GLN A 3 -0.69 -18.94 -10.94
N ASN A 4 0.30 -18.04 -11.04
CA ASN A 4 0.41 -16.92 -10.12
C ASN A 4 -0.83 -16.04 -10.37
N GLU A 5 -1.95 -16.42 -9.75
CA GLU A 5 -3.14 -15.61 -9.65
C GLU A 5 -2.70 -14.31 -9.01
N THR A 6 -2.59 -13.28 -9.84
CA THR A 6 -2.25 -11.94 -9.38
C THR A 6 -3.42 -11.51 -8.53
N LEU A 7 -3.32 -11.71 -7.22
CA LEU A 7 -4.42 -11.57 -6.28
C LEU A 7 -4.99 -10.14 -6.39
N ASN A 8 -6.08 -10.00 -7.14
CA ASN A 8 -6.69 -8.71 -7.35
C ASN A 8 -7.53 -8.39 -6.12
N ILE A 9 -6.96 -7.61 -5.20
CA ILE A 9 -7.59 -7.21 -3.94
C ILE A 9 -9.00 -6.65 -4.19
N LYS A 10 -9.19 -5.89 -5.27
CA LYS A 10 -10.50 -5.32 -5.63
C LYS A 10 -11.54 -6.41 -5.86
N THR A 11 -11.16 -7.50 -6.52
CA THR A 11 -12.03 -8.67 -6.77
C THR A 11 -12.36 -9.40 -5.47
N LEU A 12 -11.39 -9.57 -4.57
CA LEU A 12 -11.60 -10.20 -3.26
C LEU A 12 -12.55 -9.42 -2.36
N TYR A 13 -12.38 -8.09 -2.29
CA TYR A 13 -13.25 -7.23 -1.49
C TYR A 13 -14.66 -7.11 -2.07
N LYS A 14 -14.77 -6.99 -3.40
CA LYS A 14 -16.07 -7.05 -4.10
C LYS A 14 -16.79 -8.38 -3.87
N LYS A 15 -16.07 -9.51 -3.94
CA LYS A 15 -16.63 -10.84 -3.69
C LYS A 15 -17.14 -10.99 -2.25
N LYS A 16 -16.47 -10.37 -1.28
CA LYS A 16 -16.91 -10.34 0.13
C LYS A 16 -17.92 -9.24 0.46
N LYS A 17 -18.36 -8.41 -0.51
CA LYS A 17 -19.23 -7.23 -0.31
C LYS A 17 -18.73 -6.30 0.82
N ARG A 18 -17.43 -6.25 1.07
CA ARG A 18 -16.83 -5.39 2.10
C ARG A 18 -16.40 -4.07 1.49
N LYS A 19 -16.53 -2.97 2.24
CA LYS A 19 -15.88 -1.71 1.88
C LYS A 19 -14.37 -1.94 1.85
N LEU A 20 -13.70 -1.37 0.85
CA LEU A 20 -12.24 -1.40 0.80
C LEU A 20 -11.70 -0.66 2.03
N PRO A 21 -10.69 -1.21 2.71
CA PRO A 21 -10.13 -0.61 3.92
C PRO A 21 -9.50 0.74 3.58
N ARG A 22 -9.59 1.66 4.55
CA ARG A 22 -8.83 2.90 4.50
C ARG A 22 -7.36 2.60 4.70
N LEU A 23 -6.50 3.38 4.05
CA LEU A 23 -5.06 3.26 4.22
C LEU A 23 -4.62 4.21 5.32
N LYS A 24 -3.90 3.70 6.32
CA LYS A 24 -3.26 4.50 7.38
C LYS A 24 -1.79 4.77 7.08
N LEU A 25 -1.50 5.11 5.81
CA LEU A 25 -0.14 5.35 5.33
C LEU A 25 0.55 6.48 6.10
N ALA A 26 -0.15 7.53 6.47
CA ALA A 26 0.42 8.63 7.25
C ALA A 26 0.97 8.15 8.61
N GLU A 27 0.21 7.35 9.34
CA GLU A 27 0.65 6.77 10.62
C GLU A 27 1.81 5.79 10.45
N ALA A 28 1.78 4.97 9.39
CA ALA A 28 2.86 4.03 9.10
C ALA A 28 4.17 4.76 8.76
N ILE A 29 4.08 5.88 8.02
CA ILE A 29 5.21 6.75 7.70
C ILE A 29 5.75 7.41 8.96
N GLU A 30 4.89 7.98 9.80
CA GLU A 30 5.29 8.59 11.06
C GLU A 30 6.02 7.58 11.97
N LYS A 31 5.50 6.35 12.09
CA LYS A 31 6.13 5.27 12.85
C LYS A 31 7.47 4.82 12.28
N SER A 32 7.63 4.84 10.96
CA SER A 32 8.88 4.47 10.31
C SER A 32 10.00 5.50 10.55
N GLY A 33 9.65 6.75 10.89
CA GLY A 33 10.60 7.85 11.00
C GLY A 33 11.21 8.30 9.66
N LEU A 34 10.76 7.73 8.54
CA LEU A 34 11.25 8.02 7.20
C LEU A 34 10.52 9.22 6.59
N THR A 35 11.24 10.04 5.84
CA THR A 35 10.67 11.10 5.02
C THR A 35 10.03 10.54 3.75
N TYR A 36 9.10 11.30 3.16
CA TYR A 36 8.49 10.94 1.87
C TYR A 36 9.51 10.76 0.73
N MET A 37 10.65 11.46 0.81
CA MET A 37 11.73 11.36 -0.17
C MET A 37 12.46 10.02 -0.04
N GLU A 38 12.86 9.64 1.17
CA GLU A 38 13.51 8.35 1.45
C GLU A 38 12.62 7.17 1.06
N ILE A 39 11.32 7.26 1.33
CA ILE A 39 10.36 6.23 0.91
C ILE A 39 10.28 6.17 -0.62
N ALA A 40 10.26 7.32 -1.31
CA ALA A 40 10.25 7.36 -2.77
C ALA A 40 11.53 6.76 -3.37
N GLU A 41 12.70 7.05 -2.78
CA GLU A 41 13.99 6.48 -3.19
C GLU A 41 14.00 4.96 -2.99
N ARG A 42 13.56 4.46 -1.83
CA ARG A 42 13.42 3.02 -1.56
C ARG A 42 12.48 2.32 -2.55
N LEU A 43 11.46 3.02 -3.02
CA LEU A 43 10.51 2.52 -4.02
C LEU A 43 10.98 2.67 -5.47
N GLY A 44 12.13 3.31 -5.71
CA GLY A 44 12.61 3.64 -7.06
C GLY A 44 11.67 4.61 -7.80
N LEU A 45 10.95 5.47 -7.06
CA LEU A 45 10.02 6.44 -7.61
C LEU A 45 10.71 7.79 -7.79
N ASN A 46 10.70 8.31 -9.02
CA ASN A 46 11.23 9.64 -9.33
C ASN A 46 10.43 10.79 -8.68
N HIS A 47 9.19 10.53 -8.21
CA HIS A 47 8.31 11.55 -7.63
C HIS A 47 7.49 11.02 -6.43
N TYR A 48 7.64 11.68 -5.27
CA TYR A 48 6.97 11.38 -4.00
C TYR A 48 5.48 11.79 -3.96
N GLN A 49 5.05 12.68 -4.86
CA GLN A 49 3.68 13.23 -4.89
C GLN A 49 2.58 12.18 -5.09
N ASN A 50 2.95 10.96 -5.50
CA ASN A 50 2.02 9.85 -5.65
C ASN A 50 1.71 9.15 -4.32
N ILE A 51 2.60 9.23 -3.32
CA ILE A 51 2.44 8.54 -2.03
C ILE A 51 1.40 9.27 -1.17
N THR A 52 1.46 10.60 -1.11
CA THR A 52 0.54 11.44 -0.31
C THR A 52 -0.90 11.44 -0.83
N LYS A 53 -1.13 11.00 -2.08
CA LYS A 53 -2.46 10.88 -2.70
C LYS A 53 -3.15 9.55 -2.37
N LEU A 54 -2.44 8.58 -1.77
CA LEU A 54 -2.97 7.25 -1.45
C LEU A 54 -3.76 7.28 -0.14
N LYS A 55 -5.00 7.78 -0.19
CA LYS A 55 -5.91 7.83 0.97
C LYS A 55 -6.77 6.57 1.14
N SER A 56 -6.91 5.77 0.09
CA SER A 56 -7.80 4.60 0.09
C SER A 56 -7.29 3.52 -0.84
N ALA A 57 -7.59 2.26 -0.52
CA ALA A 57 -7.13 1.10 -1.29
C ALA A 57 -7.79 0.97 -2.68
N ASP A 58 -8.74 1.83 -3.06
CA ASP A 58 -9.48 1.75 -4.33
C ASP A 58 -8.59 1.97 -5.57
N ASN A 59 -7.53 2.77 -5.41
CA ASN A 59 -6.63 3.21 -6.48
C ASN A 59 -5.19 2.69 -6.34
N ILE A 60 -4.92 1.77 -5.41
CA ILE A 60 -3.59 1.17 -5.25
C ILE A 60 -3.61 -0.30 -5.66
N SER A 61 -2.63 -0.72 -6.46
CA SER A 61 -2.45 -2.14 -6.76
C SER A 61 -1.78 -2.86 -5.58
N PHE A 62 -2.04 -4.16 -5.43
CA PHE A 62 -1.39 -4.97 -4.39
C PHE A 62 0.13 -4.89 -4.46
N LYS A 63 0.70 -4.90 -5.68
CA LYS A 63 2.13 -4.76 -5.90
C LYS A 63 2.67 -3.45 -5.32
N LYS A 64 1.99 -2.33 -5.55
CA LYS A 64 2.38 -1.02 -4.98
C LYS A 64 2.27 -1.00 -3.46
N LEU A 65 1.25 -1.65 -2.92
CA LEU A 65 1.07 -1.75 -1.48
C LEU A 65 2.15 -2.61 -0.81
N CYS A 66 2.50 -3.76 -1.39
CA CYS A 66 3.61 -4.59 -0.91
C CYS A 66 4.94 -3.83 -0.97
N ALA A 67 5.17 -3.06 -2.04
CA ALA A 67 6.35 -2.23 -2.16
C ALA A 67 6.40 -1.17 -1.04
N LEU A 68 5.28 -0.51 -0.72
CA LEU A 68 5.19 0.43 0.40
C LEU A 68 5.46 -0.24 1.74
N ALA A 69 4.89 -1.42 1.98
CA ALA A 69 5.13 -2.17 3.21
C ALA A 69 6.61 -2.54 3.37
N LEU A 70 7.27 -2.96 2.29
CA LEU A 70 8.71 -3.21 2.28
C LEU A 70 9.53 -1.94 2.53
N ALA A 71 9.19 -0.83 1.89
CA ALA A 71 9.90 0.45 2.07
C ALA A 71 9.79 0.98 3.51
N LEU A 72 8.64 0.75 4.15
CA LEU A 72 8.33 1.15 5.52
C LEU A 72 8.69 0.08 6.57
N GLU A 73 9.28 -1.05 6.15
CA GLU A 73 9.66 -2.17 7.02
C GLU A 73 8.51 -2.67 7.91
N CYS A 74 7.29 -2.68 7.38
CA CYS A 74 6.08 -3.08 8.10
C CYS A 74 5.29 -4.15 7.33
N ASN A 75 4.29 -4.76 7.98
CA ASN A 75 3.42 -5.70 7.27
C ASN A 75 2.38 -4.95 6.45
N VAL A 76 1.94 -5.56 5.35
CA VAL A 76 0.85 -5.04 4.52
C VAL A 76 -0.42 -4.80 5.33
N ARG A 77 -0.68 -5.60 6.38
CA ARG A 77 -1.82 -5.42 7.30
C ARG A 77 -1.72 -4.11 8.10
N ASP A 78 -0.50 -3.69 8.43
CA ASP A 78 -0.26 -2.46 9.21
C ASP A 78 -0.55 -1.20 8.40
N LEU A 79 -0.75 -1.31 7.08
CA LEU A 79 -1.13 -0.21 6.21
C LEU A 79 -2.64 0.02 6.11
N TYR A 80 -3.46 -0.81 6.76
CA TYR A 80 -4.93 -0.73 6.71
C TYR A 80 -5.55 -0.38 8.07
N GLU A 81 -6.64 0.40 8.05
CA GLU A 81 -7.63 0.42 9.13
C GLU A 81 -8.54 -0.83 8.99
N GLU A 82 -8.75 -1.56 10.09
CA GLU A 82 -9.66 -2.71 10.16
C GLU A 82 -11.15 -2.30 10.09
#